data_AF-A0A380EDS6-F1
#
_entry.id   AF-A0A380EDS6-F1
#
_cell.length_a   1.000
_cell.length_b   1.000
_cell.length_c   1.000
_cell.angle_alpha   90.00
_cell.angle_beta   90.00
_cell.angle_gamma   90.00
#
_symmetry.space_group_name_H-M   'P 1'
#
loop_
_entity.id
_entity.type
_entity.pdbx_description
1 polymer ?
#
loop_
_entity_poly.entity_id
_entity_poly.type
_entity_poly.pdbx_seq_one_letter_code
_entity_poly.pdbx_strand_id
1 'polypeptide(L)'
;MTTQLNINSVIENAKRVITPLSPISIFAARNPWEGLEADTFEDVAKWLRDVRDVDIFPNKALIESAVARGELDESVFNQLVTDMLLEHHYNIPQHYINLYIDNIKTLKDVPASYMNHSNVDVVADLLLEKSKRDMAESYHHYDVRPMSDAIIDEQGEPLSEQVNRQMIKWTKLYIDQFLSSWTMPKREQSFYHAWLHLAQHDHSFTKAQRQVIKGLPNDPEMTIESVLTHFSIDQEDYQAYVEGHLLALPGWAGMLYYRSQQHHFEQHLLTDYLAIRLVVEQLLVGDEFKSVAKDCESRSENWFKQTVASWCYYSDMPSDVLLQHDVNEIQTFIHFAATMNKNVFKIYG
;
A
#
# COMPACT_ATOMS: atom_id res chain seq x y z
N MET A 1 3.58 -25.03 15.46
CA MET A 1 2.23 -25.27 14.93
C MET A 1 1.70 -23.90 14.55
N THR A 2 1.77 -23.55 13.27
CA THR A 2 1.33 -22.25 12.77
C THR A 2 -0.19 -22.25 12.77
N THR A 3 -0.81 -21.39 13.58
CA THR A 3 -2.26 -21.24 13.61
C THR A 3 -2.69 -20.69 12.25
N GLN A 4 -3.39 -21.48 11.44
CA GLN A 4 -3.89 -21.03 10.14
C GLN A 4 -4.79 -19.81 10.37
N LEU A 5 -4.38 -18.67 9.80
CA LEU A 5 -5.06 -17.39 9.98
C LEU A 5 -6.47 -17.48 9.38
N ASN A 6 -7.49 -17.09 10.13
CA ASN A 6 -8.88 -17.20 9.69
C ASN A 6 -9.23 -16.03 8.76
N ILE A 7 -9.60 -16.32 7.50
CA ILE A 7 -9.84 -15.27 6.51
C ILE A 7 -10.99 -14.32 6.89
N ASN A 8 -12.02 -14.80 7.60
CA ASN A 8 -13.06 -13.91 8.11
C ASN A 8 -12.48 -12.89 9.10
N SER A 9 -11.55 -13.29 9.97
CA SER A 9 -10.92 -12.35 10.89
C SER A 9 -10.08 -11.30 10.15
N VAL A 10 -9.41 -11.68 9.06
CA VAL A 10 -8.69 -10.74 8.18
C VAL A 10 -9.65 -9.72 7.59
N ILE A 11 -10.78 -10.18 7.04
CA ILE A 11 -11.77 -9.31 6.40
C ILE A 11 -12.43 -8.39 7.42
N GLU A 12 -12.80 -8.90 8.60
CA GLU A 12 -13.37 -8.08 9.67
C GLU A 12 -12.41 -6.96 10.10
N ASN A 13 -11.11 -7.27 10.26
CA ASN A 13 -10.11 -6.26 10.61
C ASN A 13 -9.89 -5.25 9.47
N ALA A 14 -9.80 -5.73 8.23
CA ALA A 14 -9.57 -4.89 7.06
C ALA A 14 -10.70 -3.88 6.81
N LYS A 15 -11.92 -4.12 7.30
CA LYS A 15 -13.05 -3.17 7.17
C LYS A 15 -12.79 -1.81 7.79
N ARG A 16 -11.82 -1.67 8.71
CA ARG A 16 -11.47 -0.39 9.37
C ARG A 16 -11.15 0.74 8.38
N VAL A 17 -10.78 0.39 7.15
CA VAL A 17 -10.30 1.29 6.09
C VAL A 17 -11.44 1.86 5.23
N ILE A 18 -12.67 1.39 5.45
CA ILE A 18 -13.85 1.83 4.72
C ILE A 18 -15.00 2.13 5.67
N THR A 19 -15.75 3.17 5.31
CA THR A 19 -16.94 3.57 6.06
C THR A 19 -18.19 2.91 5.47
N PRO A 20 -19.15 2.40 6.26
CA PRO A 20 -20.42 1.92 5.73
C PRO A 20 -21.26 3.10 5.19
N LEU A 21 -21.42 3.15 3.87
CA LEU A 21 -22.09 4.26 3.17
C LEU A 21 -23.54 3.93 2.85
N SER A 22 -24.46 4.76 3.36
CA SER A 22 -25.88 4.63 3.05
C SER A 22 -26.20 5.12 1.62
N PRO A 23 -27.30 4.64 1.00
CA PRO A 23 -27.77 5.17 -0.28
C PRO A 23 -27.89 6.70 -0.27
N ILE A 24 -27.67 7.33 -1.44
CA ILE A 24 -27.75 8.80 -1.61
C ILE A 24 -29.08 9.37 -1.11
N SER A 25 -30.18 8.62 -1.27
CA SER A 25 -31.51 9.01 -0.81
C SER A 25 -31.64 9.22 0.70
N ILE A 26 -30.70 8.70 1.50
CA ILE A 26 -30.65 8.84 2.96
C ILE A 26 -29.26 9.25 3.44
N PHE A 27 -28.46 9.88 2.58
CA PHE A 27 -27.07 10.21 2.88
C PHE A 27 -26.95 11.17 4.07
N ALA A 28 -26.30 10.70 5.13
CA ALA A 28 -25.78 11.53 6.20
C ALA A 28 -24.27 11.69 5.98
N ALA A 29 -23.75 12.92 6.12
CA ALA A 29 -22.31 13.15 6.06
C ALA A 29 -21.62 12.31 7.15
N ARG A 30 -20.68 11.48 6.74
CA ARG A 30 -19.83 10.68 7.64
C ARG A 30 -18.41 11.20 7.60
N ASN A 31 -17.67 10.97 8.69
CA ASN A 31 -16.25 11.30 8.75
C ASN A 31 -15.51 10.46 7.69
N PRO A 32 -14.75 11.08 6.76
CA PRO A 32 -13.93 10.34 5.79
C PRO A 32 -12.91 9.39 6.44
N TRP A 33 -12.63 9.60 7.73
CA TRP A 33 -11.68 8.86 8.55
C TRP A 33 -12.36 7.96 9.59
N GLU A 34 -13.66 7.65 9.43
CA GLU A 34 -14.39 6.75 10.33
C GLU A 34 -13.72 5.37 10.35
N GLY A 35 -13.21 4.94 11.51
CA GLY A 35 -12.43 3.71 11.71
C GLY A 35 -10.92 3.92 11.88
N LEU A 36 -10.41 5.13 11.62
CA LEU A 36 -8.99 5.50 11.71
C LEU A 36 -8.73 6.54 12.81
N GLU A 37 -9.69 6.82 13.69
CA GLU A 37 -9.57 7.89 14.69
C GLU A 37 -8.56 7.59 15.81
N ALA A 38 -8.16 6.32 15.95
CA ALA A 38 -7.12 5.92 16.89
C ALA A 38 -5.70 6.17 16.35
N ASP A 39 -5.55 6.33 15.04
CA ASP A 39 -4.27 6.52 14.37
C ASP A 39 -3.93 8.01 14.25
N THR A 40 -2.63 8.34 14.20
CA THR A 40 -2.22 9.72 13.95
C THR A 40 -2.41 10.08 12.48
N PHE A 41 -2.55 11.38 12.17
CA PHE A 41 -2.61 11.85 10.78
C PHE A 41 -1.40 11.36 9.96
N GLU A 42 -0.21 11.30 10.57
CA GLU A 42 1.01 10.89 9.88
C GLU A 42 1.01 9.40 9.54
N ASP A 43 0.51 8.55 10.44
CA ASP A 43 0.40 7.11 10.21
C ASP A 43 -0.62 6.82 9.11
N VAL A 44 -1.77 7.52 9.12
CA VAL A 44 -2.81 7.39 8.08
C VAL A 44 -2.29 7.89 6.73
N ALA A 45 -1.59 9.03 6.70
CA ALA A 45 -1.00 9.58 5.48
C ALA A 45 0.03 8.63 4.86
N LYS A 46 0.89 8.05 5.70
CA LYS A 46 1.88 7.06 5.28
C LYS A 46 1.19 5.83 4.67
N TRP A 47 0.28 5.23 5.42
CA TRP A 47 -0.45 4.04 4.99
C TRP A 47 -1.23 4.27 3.68
N LEU A 48 -1.90 5.41 3.50
CA LEU A 48 -2.63 5.70 2.26
C LEU A 48 -1.75 5.75 1.02
N ARG A 49 -0.58 6.38 1.12
CA ARG A 49 0.36 6.38 0.01
C ARG A 49 0.91 4.98 -0.24
N ASP A 50 1.34 4.28 0.80
CA ASP A 50 1.99 2.99 0.60
C ASP A 50 1.00 1.96 -0.02
N VAL A 51 -0.28 2.04 0.34
CA VAL A 51 -1.32 1.14 -0.19
C VAL A 51 -1.90 1.60 -1.53
N ARG A 52 -2.01 2.91 -1.81
CA ARG A 52 -2.77 3.45 -2.97
C ARG A 52 -2.08 4.55 -3.77
N ASP A 53 -0.82 4.85 -3.48
CA ASP A 53 -0.05 5.95 -4.07
C ASP A 53 -0.74 7.33 -3.93
N VAL A 54 -1.50 7.51 -2.84
CA VAL A 54 -2.17 8.77 -2.51
C VAL A 54 -1.32 9.58 -1.55
N ASP A 55 -0.68 10.65 -2.07
CA ASP A 55 0.01 11.63 -1.23
C ASP A 55 -0.94 12.74 -0.77
N ILE A 56 -1.16 12.83 0.54
CA ILE A 56 -1.97 13.89 1.18
C ILE A 56 -1.12 15.01 1.78
N PHE A 57 0.22 14.88 1.75
CA PHE A 57 1.11 15.94 2.20
C PHE A 57 1.30 17.01 1.11
N PRO A 58 1.69 18.23 1.52
CA PRO A 58 2.15 19.23 0.57
C PRO A 58 3.35 18.73 -0.25
N ASN A 59 3.30 18.94 -1.56
CA ASN A 59 4.44 18.62 -2.41
C ASN A 59 5.65 19.55 -2.15
N LYS A 60 6.84 19.12 -2.62
CA LYS A 60 8.11 19.84 -2.46
C LYS A 60 8.03 21.31 -2.88
N ALA A 61 7.44 21.58 -4.05
CA ALA A 61 7.35 22.93 -4.59
C ALA A 61 6.55 23.87 -3.67
N LEU A 62 5.50 23.36 -3.03
CA LEU A 62 4.73 24.13 -2.06
C LEU A 62 5.55 24.41 -0.79
N ILE A 63 6.34 23.43 -0.31
CA ILE A 63 7.24 23.58 0.83
C ILE A 63 8.33 24.61 0.54
N GLU A 64 9.05 24.48 -0.59
CA GLU A 64 10.09 25.44 -1.02
C GLU A 64 9.53 26.87 -1.12
N SER A 65 8.31 27.00 -1.65
CA SER A 65 7.63 28.28 -1.75
C SER A 65 7.30 28.87 -0.38
N ALA A 66 6.87 28.05 0.57
CA ALA A 66 6.60 28.47 1.95
C ALA A 66 7.90 28.88 2.69
N VAL A 67 9.01 28.15 2.50
CA VAL A 67 10.35 28.54 3.00
C VAL A 67 10.74 29.90 2.44
N ALA A 68 10.64 30.09 1.12
CA ALA A 68 11.03 31.34 0.46
C ALA A 68 10.18 32.55 0.91
N ARG A 69 8.93 32.32 1.32
CA ARG A 69 8.04 33.35 1.88
C ARG A 69 8.22 33.58 3.39
N GLY A 70 9.04 32.77 4.07
CA GLY A 70 9.20 32.83 5.52
C GLY A 70 7.94 32.40 6.29
N GLU A 71 7.11 31.54 5.68
CA GLU A 71 5.88 31.02 6.29
C GLU A 71 6.13 29.82 7.22
N LEU A 72 7.32 29.23 7.15
CA LEU A 72 7.73 28.11 7.99
C LEU A 72 8.60 28.61 9.14
N ASP A 73 8.19 28.26 10.36
CA ASP A 73 8.91 28.62 11.59
C ASP A 73 10.07 27.65 11.82
N GLU A 74 11.30 28.14 11.70
CA GLU A 74 12.51 27.34 11.91
C GLU A 74 12.61 26.82 13.35
N SER A 75 12.01 27.51 14.33
CA SER A 75 12.01 27.05 15.72
C SER A 75 11.22 25.76 15.89
N VAL A 76 10.11 25.61 15.16
CA VAL A 76 9.31 24.38 15.15
C VAL A 76 10.10 23.22 14.52
N PHE A 77 10.81 23.47 13.42
CA PHE A 77 11.69 22.47 12.81
C PHE A 77 12.78 22.01 13.79
N ASN A 78 13.48 22.95 14.42
CA ASN A 78 14.56 22.63 15.36
C ASN A 78 14.04 21.88 16.58
N GLN A 79 12.83 22.19 17.06
CA GLN A 79 12.20 21.45 18.14
C GLN A 79 11.89 20.01 17.73
N LEU A 80 11.28 19.79 16.55
CA LEU A 80 10.98 18.44 16.03
C LEU A 80 12.23 17.59 15.88
N VAL A 81 13.32 18.18 15.38
CA VAL A 81 14.62 17.48 15.27
C VAL A 81 15.17 17.15 16.65
N THR A 82 15.05 18.06 17.62
CA THR A 82 15.50 17.82 18.99
C THR A 82 14.70 16.69 19.64
N ASP A 83 13.38 16.70 19.50
CA ASP A 83 12.50 15.66 20.06
C ASP A 83 12.83 14.28 19.44
N MET A 84 13.02 14.22 18.13
CA MET A 84 13.41 12.99 17.43
C MET A 84 14.79 12.45 17.87
N LEU A 85 15.78 13.32 18.10
CA LEU A 85 17.08 12.94 18.64
C LEU A 85 17.03 12.48 20.11
N LEU A 86 16.02 12.93 20.87
CA LEU A 86 15.78 12.47 22.24
C LEU A 86 15.06 11.12 22.28
N GLU A 87 14.11 10.90 21.37
CA GLU A 87 13.37 9.64 21.23
C GLU A 87 14.27 8.48 20.78
N HIS A 88 15.25 8.77 19.92
CA HIS A 88 16.14 7.76 19.35
C HIS A 88 17.58 8.00 19.79
N HIS A 89 18.16 7.06 20.53
CA HIS A 89 19.57 7.10 20.91
C HIS A 89 20.48 6.66 19.76
N TYR A 90 20.73 7.58 18.83
CA TYR A 90 21.64 7.36 17.71
C TYR A 90 23.11 7.34 18.18
N ASN A 91 23.78 6.20 18.02
CA ASN A 91 25.23 6.09 18.22
C ASN A 91 25.99 6.60 16.98
N ILE A 92 25.89 7.90 16.71
CA ILE A 92 26.49 8.56 15.55
C ILE A 92 27.34 9.73 16.06
N PRO A 93 28.56 9.94 15.53
CA PRO A 93 29.34 11.12 15.88
C PRO A 93 28.56 12.42 15.59
N GLN A 94 28.42 13.28 16.60
CA GLN A 94 27.58 14.49 16.56
C GLN A 94 27.88 15.43 15.39
N HIS A 95 29.13 15.47 14.93
CA HIS A 95 29.50 16.26 13.75
C HIS A 95 28.70 15.86 12.49
N TYR A 96 28.50 14.56 12.24
CA TYR A 96 27.75 14.08 11.08
C TYR A 96 26.26 14.38 11.20
N ILE A 97 25.69 14.26 12.40
CA ILE A 97 24.30 14.65 12.68
C ILE A 97 24.09 16.13 12.35
N ASN A 98 24.95 17.01 12.86
CA ASN A 98 24.83 18.46 12.63
C ASN A 98 24.96 18.82 11.15
N LEU A 99 25.96 18.26 10.45
CA LEU A 99 26.11 18.46 9.01
C LEU A 99 24.87 18.02 8.24
N TYR A 100 24.33 16.84 8.58
CA TYR A 100 23.14 16.31 7.93
C TYR A 100 21.95 17.26 8.10
N ILE A 101 21.68 17.70 9.33
CA ILE A 101 20.59 18.62 9.66
C ILE A 101 20.75 19.96 8.93
N ASP A 102 21.95 20.55 8.96
CA ASP A 102 22.22 21.84 8.32
C ASP A 102 22.05 21.77 6.81
N ASN A 103 22.48 20.67 6.18
CA ASN A 103 22.40 20.50 4.74
C ASN A 103 20.98 20.14 4.27
N ILE A 104 20.26 19.25 4.97
CA ILE A 104 18.90 18.83 4.56
C ILE A 104 17.88 19.97 4.68
N LYS A 105 18.06 20.90 5.62
CA LYS A 105 17.26 22.14 5.74
C LYS A 105 17.23 22.96 4.45
N THR A 106 18.26 22.84 3.61
CA THR A 106 18.33 23.57 2.34
C THR A 106 17.44 23.00 1.24
N LEU A 107 16.84 21.82 1.45
CA LEU A 107 15.95 21.10 0.53
C LEU A 107 16.56 20.82 -0.87
N LYS A 108 17.89 20.91 -1.00
CA LYS A 108 18.59 20.60 -2.25
C LYS A 108 18.51 19.12 -2.58
N ASP A 109 18.23 18.79 -3.83
CA ASP A 109 18.22 17.39 -4.28
C ASP A 109 19.61 16.75 -4.19
N VAL A 110 19.63 15.47 -3.80
CA VAL A 110 20.84 14.65 -3.79
C VAL A 110 21.32 14.49 -5.25
N PRO A 111 22.58 14.86 -5.58
CA PRO A 111 23.07 14.72 -6.94
C PRO A 111 23.12 13.24 -7.38
N ALA A 112 22.75 12.98 -8.63
CA ALA A 112 22.75 11.62 -9.20
C ALA A 112 24.13 10.91 -9.15
N SER A 113 25.23 11.66 -9.00
CA SER A 113 26.57 11.10 -8.82
C SER A 113 26.72 10.31 -7.51
N TYR A 114 25.95 10.65 -6.47
CA TYR A 114 25.94 9.90 -5.21
C TYR A 114 25.14 8.60 -5.34
N MET A 115 24.08 8.60 -6.15
CA MET A 115 23.23 7.43 -6.41
C MET A 115 23.95 6.34 -7.20
N ASN A 116 24.75 6.73 -8.20
CA ASN A 116 25.38 5.81 -9.15
C ASN A 116 26.80 5.39 -8.74
N HIS A 117 27.17 5.56 -7.47
CA HIS A 117 28.49 5.22 -6.98
C HIS A 117 28.55 3.74 -6.58
N SER A 118 29.54 2.98 -7.05
CA SER A 118 29.62 1.53 -6.84
C SER A 118 29.55 1.10 -5.37
N ASN A 119 30.09 1.91 -4.46
CA ASN A 119 30.04 1.62 -3.03
C ASN A 119 28.63 1.78 -2.43
N VAL A 120 27.77 2.62 -3.02
CA VAL A 120 26.37 2.76 -2.59
C VAL A 120 25.58 1.51 -2.94
N ASP A 121 25.83 0.91 -4.11
CA ASP A 121 25.26 -0.39 -4.48
C ASP A 121 25.65 -1.46 -3.46
N VAL A 122 26.94 -1.53 -3.08
CA VAL A 122 27.43 -2.51 -2.07
C VAL A 122 26.74 -2.32 -0.71
N VAL A 123 26.58 -1.07 -0.24
CA VAL A 123 25.89 -0.80 1.03
C VAL A 123 24.41 -1.19 0.95
N ALA A 124 23.73 -0.86 -0.16
CA ALA A 124 22.33 -1.23 -0.36
C ALA A 124 22.12 -2.75 -0.35
N ASP A 125 22.98 -3.50 -1.04
CA ASP A 125 22.94 -4.97 -1.05
C ASP A 125 23.15 -5.56 0.36
N LEU A 126 24.12 -5.03 1.12
CA LEU A 126 24.38 -5.46 2.51
C LEU A 126 23.16 -5.23 3.41
N LEU A 127 22.48 -4.09 3.26
CA LEU A 127 21.31 -3.76 4.06
C LEU A 127 20.07 -4.56 3.64
N LEU A 128 19.90 -4.83 2.34
CA LEU A 128 18.85 -5.73 1.84
C LEU A 128 19.03 -7.16 2.34
N GLU A 129 20.25 -7.68 2.33
CA GLU A 129 20.51 -9.01 2.88
C GLU A 129 20.23 -9.07 4.38
N LYS A 130 20.56 -8.00 5.10
CA LYS A 130 20.32 -7.91 6.54
C LYS A 130 18.83 -7.78 6.86
N SER A 131 18.06 -6.95 6.14
CA SER A 131 16.61 -6.82 6.33
C SER A 131 15.89 -8.14 6.10
N LYS A 132 16.29 -8.91 5.08
CA LYS A 132 15.78 -10.26 4.82
C LYS A 132 16.07 -11.25 5.96
N ARG A 133 17.16 -11.06 6.73
CA ARG A 133 17.53 -11.91 7.88
C ARG A 133 16.86 -11.48 9.18
N ASP A 134 16.69 -10.17 9.37
CA ASP A 134 16.20 -9.54 10.59
C ASP A 134 14.66 -9.39 10.62
N MET A 135 13.90 -10.32 10.02
CA MET A 135 12.42 -10.33 9.90
C MET A 135 11.65 -10.39 11.25
N ALA A 136 12.00 -9.53 12.20
CA ALA A 136 11.39 -9.35 13.51
C ALA A 136 11.27 -7.87 13.93
N GLU A 137 11.90 -6.89 13.24
CA GLU A 137 11.75 -5.48 13.61
C GLU A 137 11.49 -4.55 12.40
N SER A 138 10.19 -4.23 12.23
CA SER A 138 9.68 -2.86 12.06
C SER A 138 9.79 -2.08 10.72
N TYR A 139 10.13 -2.67 9.57
CA TYR A 139 10.16 -1.88 8.31
C TYR A 139 9.21 -2.28 7.18
N HIS A 140 8.49 -3.40 7.29
CA HIS A 140 7.70 -3.93 6.17
C HIS A 140 6.18 -3.70 6.22
N HIS A 141 5.64 -2.99 7.20
CA HIS A 141 4.19 -3.05 7.44
C HIS A 141 3.29 -2.33 6.42
N TYR A 142 3.83 -1.78 5.32
CA TYR A 142 3.04 -0.92 4.43
C TYR A 142 3.28 -1.09 2.91
N ASP A 143 4.26 -1.86 2.45
CA ASP A 143 4.52 -2.02 1.00
C ASP A 143 3.57 -2.98 0.27
N VAL A 144 2.60 -3.55 0.99
CA VAL A 144 1.67 -4.54 0.46
C VAL A 144 0.50 -3.84 -0.23
N ARG A 145 0.61 -3.70 -1.56
CA ARG A 145 -0.46 -3.17 -2.43
C ARG A 145 -0.99 -4.24 -3.39
N PRO A 146 -2.23 -4.09 -3.91
CA PRO A 146 -2.77 -4.96 -4.96
C PRO A 146 -1.80 -5.08 -6.15
N MET A 147 -1.54 -6.29 -6.63
CA MET A 147 -0.62 -6.54 -7.74
C MET A 147 -0.99 -5.78 -9.01
N SER A 148 -2.29 -5.58 -9.23
CA SER A 148 -2.84 -4.82 -10.36
C SER A 148 -2.50 -3.33 -10.33
N ASP A 149 -2.15 -2.74 -9.18
CA ASP A 149 -1.68 -1.35 -9.10
C ASP A 149 -0.23 -1.20 -9.61
N ALA A 150 0.53 -2.28 -9.65
CA ALA A 150 1.94 -2.26 -10.08
C ALA A 150 2.14 -2.53 -11.57
N ILE A 151 1.13 -3.02 -12.28
CA ILE A 151 1.23 -3.40 -13.69
C ILE A 151 0.46 -2.40 -14.55
N ILE A 152 1.13 -1.88 -15.57
CA ILE A 152 0.58 -0.93 -16.53
C ILE A 152 0.30 -1.64 -17.85
N ASP A 153 -0.88 -1.42 -18.43
CA ASP A 153 -1.26 -1.98 -19.72
C ASP A 153 -0.61 -1.23 -20.91
N GLU A 154 -0.84 -1.73 -22.13
CA GLU A 154 -0.30 -1.16 -23.36
C GLU A 154 -0.75 0.30 -23.61
N GLN A 155 -1.81 0.76 -22.94
CA GLN A 155 -2.34 2.12 -23.06
C GLN A 155 -1.77 3.07 -21.99
N GLY A 156 -0.94 2.57 -21.08
CA GLY A 156 -0.38 3.36 -19.99
C GLY A 156 -1.31 3.46 -18.78
N GLU A 157 -2.39 2.69 -18.70
CA GLU A 157 -3.28 2.64 -17.54
C GLU A 157 -2.90 1.48 -16.59
N PRO A 158 -2.96 1.67 -15.26
CA PRO A 158 -2.81 0.56 -14.33
C PRO A 158 -3.88 -0.52 -14.54
N LEU A 159 -3.50 -1.80 -14.44
CA LEU A 159 -4.46 -2.91 -14.54
C LEU A 159 -5.56 -2.82 -13.47
N SER A 160 -5.30 -2.15 -12.35
CA SER A 160 -6.30 -1.91 -11.32
C SER A 160 -7.50 -1.12 -11.83
N GLU A 161 -7.36 -0.29 -12.87
CA GLU A 161 -8.49 0.37 -13.52
C GLU A 161 -9.38 -0.63 -14.28
N GLN A 162 -8.79 -1.66 -14.88
CA GLN A 162 -9.55 -2.74 -15.50
C GLN A 162 -10.28 -3.59 -14.44
N VAL A 163 -9.62 -3.88 -13.31
CA VAL A 163 -10.26 -4.51 -12.14
C VAL A 163 -11.44 -3.67 -11.66
N ASN A 164 -11.23 -2.35 -11.52
CA ASN A 164 -12.26 -1.41 -11.08
C ASN A 164 -13.47 -1.40 -12.03
N ARG A 165 -13.25 -1.38 -13.34
CA ARG A 165 -14.33 -1.44 -14.36
C ARG A 165 -15.15 -2.73 -14.22
N GLN A 166 -14.51 -3.88 -14.01
CA GLN A 166 -15.22 -5.14 -13.76
C GLN A 166 -16.03 -5.08 -12.46
N MET A 167 -15.44 -4.60 -11.37
CA MET A 167 -16.14 -4.49 -10.09
C MET A 167 -17.32 -3.52 -10.16
N ILE A 168 -17.17 -2.37 -10.81
CA ILE A 168 -18.27 -1.41 -11.02
C ILE A 168 -19.41 -2.07 -11.81
N LYS A 169 -19.11 -2.77 -12.90
CA LYS A 169 -20.10 -3.49 -13.71
C LYS A 169 -20.90 -4.48 -12.87
N TRP A 170 -20.21 -5.39 -12.17
CA TRP A 170 -20.85 -6.46 -11.42
C TRP A 170 -21.58 -5.97 -10.18
N THR A 171 -20.98 -5.02 -9.46
CA THR A 171 -21.59 -4.42 -8.26
C THR A 171 -22.86 -3.65 -8.64
N LYS A 172 -22.81 -2.86 -9.73
CA LYS A 172 -23.99 -2.17 -10.24
C LYS A 172 -25.11 -3.16 -10.60
N LEU A 173 -24.78 -4.26 -11.30
CA LEU A 173 -25.75 -5.29 -11.67
C LEU A 173 -26.37 -6.00 -10.45
N TYR A 174 -25.59 -6.21 -9.38
CA TYR A 174 -26.09 -6.86 -8.17
C TYR A 174 -26.97 -5.96 -7.30
N ILE A 175 -26.58 -4.69 -7.13
CA ILE A 175 -27.31 -3.77 -6.24
C ILE A 175 -28.54 -3.15 -6.92
N ASP A 176 -28.66 -3.19 -8.25
CA ASP A 176 -29.85 -2.67 -8.95
C ASP A 176 -31.12 -3.41 -8.50
N GLN A 177 -31.81 -2.81 -7.53
CA GLN A 177 -33.07 -3.30 -6.97
C GLN A 177 -34.23 -2.69 -7.77
N PHE A 178 -34.60 -3.35 -8.86
CA PHE A 178 -35.89 -3.19 -9.56
C PHE A 178 -36.06 -1.95 -10.46
N LEU A 179 -34.99 -1.22 -10.82
CA LEU A 179 -35.11 -0.23 -11.91
C LEU A 179 -34.97 -0.89 -13.30
N SER A 180 -34.31 -2.03 -13.36
CA SER A 180 -34.23 -2.89 -14.55
C SER A 180 -35.26 -4.02 -14.49
N SER A 181 -35.81 -4.38 -15.65
CA SER A 181 -36.75 -5.50 -15.82
C SER A 181 -36.08 -6.88 -15.66
N TRP A 182 -34.77 -6.92 -15.46
CA TRP A 182 -33.95 -8.13 -15.43
C TRP A 182 -33.11 -8.16 -14.15
N THR A 183 -33.48 -9.04 -13.23
CA THR A 183 -32.73 -9.25 -11.98
C THR A 183 -31.58 -10.22 -12.21
N MET A 184 -30.46 -10.03 -11.50
CA MET A 184 -29.29 -10.90 -11.59
C MET A 184 -29.66 -12.35 -11.20
N PRO A 185 -29.49 -13.35 -12.09
CA PRO A 185 -29.79 -14.74 -11.76
C PRO A 185 -28.95 -15.27 -10.60
N LYS A 186 -29.56 -16.12 -9.76
CA LYS A 186 -28.94 -16.70 -8.54
C LYS A 186 -28.54 -15.69 -7.47
N ARG A 187 -29.04 -14.45 -7.54
CA ARG A 187 -28.79 -13.41 -6.52
C ARG A 187 -29.20 -13.85 -5.12
N GLU A 188 -30.23 -14.68 -5.01
CA GLU A 188 -30.73 -15.28 -3.77
C GLU A 188 -29.78 -16.30 -3.12
N GLN A 189 -28.66 -16.64 -3.77
CA GLN A 189 -27.63 -17.48 -3.18
C GLN A 189 -26.56 -16.61 -2.49
N SER A 190 -26.01 -15.65 -3.21
CA SER A 190 -25.06 -14.62 -2.74
C SER A 190 -24.58 -13.80 -3.95
N PHE A 191 -23.81 -12.74 -3.72
CA PHE A 191 -23.20 -11.99 -4.83
C PHE A 191 -22.15 -12.84 -5.55
N TYR A 192 -21.32 -13.57 -4.82
CA TYR A 192 -20.28 -14.44 -5.37
C TYR A 192 -20.86 -15.55 -6.27
N HIS A 193 -21.91 -16.22 -5.81
CA HIS A 193 -22.53 -17.32 -6.58
C HIS A 193 -23.25 -16.82 -7.84
N ALA A 194 -23.90 -15.66 -7.76
CA ALA A 194 -24.50 -15.01 -8.92
C ALA A 194 -23.42 -14.60 -9.94
N TRP A 195 -22.29 -14.08 -9.46
CA TRP A 195 -21.14 -13.75 -10.29
C TRP A 195 -20.54 -14.99 -10.96
N LEU A 196 -20.21 -16.06 -10.21
CA LEU A 196 -19.68 -17.30 -10.75
C LEU A 196 -20.55 -17.86 -11.89
N HIS A 197 -21.87 -17.83 -11.69
CA HIS A 197 -22.83 -18.33 -12.67
C HIS A 197 -22.80 -17.57 -14.00
N LEU A 198 -22.62 -16.25 -13.96
CA LEU A 198 -22.66 -15.38 -15.13
C LEU A 198 -21.27 -15.16 -15.75
N ALA A 199 -20.24 -14.93 -14.94
CA ALA A 199 -18.89 -14.57 -15.36
C ALA A 199 -18.22 -15.67 -16.20
N GLN A 200 -18.53 -16.94 -15.95
CA GLN A 200 -18.09 -18.07 -16.78
C GLN A 200 -18.61 -18.04 -18.23
N HIS A 201 -19.54 -17.14 -18.56
CA HIS A 201 -20.08 -16.88 -19.88
C HIS A 201 -19.83 -15.46 -20.38
N ASP A 202 -19.21 -14.59 -19.57
CA ASP A 202 -18.99 -13.19 -19.93
C ASP A 202 -17.86 -13.06 -20.97
N HIS A 203 -18.15 -12.38 -22.07
CA HIS A 203 -17.22 -12.15 -23.17
C HIS A 203 -16.16 -11.09 -22.88
N SER A 204 -16.28 -10.32 -21.78
CA SER A 204 -15.20 -9.46 -21.32
C SER A 204 -14.01 -10.23 -20.77
N PHE A 205 -14.17 -11.52 -20.45
CA PHE A 205 -13.07 -12.41 -20.09
C PHE A 205 -12.64 -13.24 -21.32
N THR A 206 -11.37 -13.64 -21.38
CA THR A 206 -10.88 -14.55 -22.42
C THR A 206 -11.42 -15.97 -22.23
N LYS A 207 -11.29 -16.82 -23.24
CA LYS A 207 -11.69 -18.23 -23.12
C LYS A 207 -10.93 -18.95 -21.99
N ALA A 208 -9.64 -18.65 -21.81
CA ALA A 208 -8.81 -19.22 -20.75
C ALA A 208 -9.27 -18.74 -19.37
N GLN A 209 -9.47 -17.42 -19.20
CA GLN A 209 -9.98 -16.85 -17.96
C GLN A 209 -11.34 -17.44 -17.57
N ARG A 210 -12.26 -17.62 -18.53
CA ARG A 210 -13.54 -18.31 -18.26
C ARG A 210 -13.39 -19.76 -17.80
N GLN A 211 -12.34 -20.47 -18.20
CA GLN A 211 -12.08 -21.83 -17.68
C GLN A 211 -11.56 -21.79 -16.25
N VAL A 212 -10.73 -20.80 -15.91
CA VAL A 212 -10.32 -20.57 -14.51
C VAL A 212 -11.55 -20.31 -13.64
N ILE A 213 -12.45 -19.41 -14.07
CA ILE A 213 -13.69 -19.09 -13.34
C ILE A 213 -14.54 -20.36 -13.08
N LYS A 214 -14.64 -21.26 -14.05
CA LYS A 214 -15.39 -22.53 -13.89
C LYS A 214 -14.80 -23.49 -12.86
N GLY A 215 -13.50 -23.38 -12.61
CA GLY A 215 -12.78 -24.23 -11.67
C GLY A 215 -12.69 -23.65 -10.25
N LEU A 216 -13.23 -22.45 -10.01
CA LEU A 216 -13.14 -21.80 -8.70
C LEU A 216 -13.96 -22.55 -7.63
N PRO A 217 -13.52 -22.50 -6.37
CA PRO A 217 -14.34 -22.98 -5.25
C PRO A 217 -15.69 -22.27 -5.21
N ASN A 218 -16.74 -22.99 -4.82
CA ASN A 218 -18.06 -22.39 -4.57
C ASN A 218 -18.06 -21.50 -3.31
N ASP A 219 -17.11 -21.72 -2.41
CA ASP A 219 -16.97 -20.95 -1.18
C ASP A 219 -16.08 -19.71 -1.40
N PRO A 220 -16.56 -18.51 -1.07
CA PRO A 220 -15.81 -17.28 -1.30
C PRO A 220 -14.56 -17.16 -0.42
N GLU A 221 -14.59 -17.70 0.81
CA GLU A 221 -13.44 -17.67 1.73
C GLU A 221 -12.28 -18.54 1.21
N MET A 222 -12.58 -19.78 0.80
CA MET A 222 -11.61 -20.67 0.15
C MET A 222 -11.07 -20.07 -1.16
N THR A 223 -11.89 -19.29 -1.87
CA THR A 223 -11.47 -18.60 -3.08
C THR A 223 -10.47 -17.49 -2.76
N ILE A 224 -10.73 -16.67 -1.74
CA ILE A 224 -9.80 -15.62 -1.29
C ILE A 224 -8.46 -16.24 -0.88
N GLU A 225 -8.49 -17.30 -0.04
CA GLU A 225 -7.27 -18.00 0.39
C GLU A 225 -6.50 -18.57 -0.80
N SER A 226 -7.20 -19.12 -1.80
CA SER A 226 -6.58 -19.62 -3.03
C SER A 226 -5.91 -18.52 -3.86
N VAL A 227 -6.48 -17.31 -3.93
CA VAL A 227 -5.87 -16.19 -4.67
C VAL A 227 -4.65 -15.65 -3.93
N LEU A 228 -4.76 -15.44 -2.61
CA LEU A 228 -3.64 -14.96 -1.79
C LEU A 228 -2.45 -15.93 -1.84
N THR A 229 -2.72 -17.24 -1.80
CA THR A 229 -1.71 -18.29 -1.98
C THR A 229 -1.11 -18.26 -3.39
N HIS A 230 -1.92 -18.05 -4.42
CA HIS A 230 -1.44 -17.97 -5.81
C HIS A 230 -0.44 -16.82 -6.02
N PHE A 231 -0.70 -15.66 -5.42
CA PHE A 231 0.22 -14.53 -5.43
C PHE A 231 1.38 -14.64 -4.43
N SER A 232 1.44 -15.72 -3.64
CA SER A 232 2.46 -15.93 -2.60
C SER A 232 2.51 -14.78 -1.60
N ILE A 233 1.35 -14.24 -1.22
CA ILE A 233 1.24 -13.24 -0.15
C ILE A 233 1.47 -13.96 1.18
N ASP A 234 2.30 -13.40 2.06
CA ASP A 234 2.53 -13.95 3.39
C ASP A 234 1.32 -13.70 4.31
N GLN A 235 1.07 -14.61 5.25
CA GLN A 235 -0.13 -14.53 6.10
C GLN A 235 -0.19 -13.26 6.96
N GLU A 236 0.97 -12.69 7.31
CA GLU A 236 1.06 -11.42 8.04
C GLU A 236 0.60 -10.22 7.20
N ASP A 237 0.65 -10.34 5.87
CA ASP A 237 0.31 -9.29 4.91
C ASP A 237 -1.12 -9.39 4.39
N TYR A 238 -1.85 -10.45 4.73
CA TYR A 238 -3.22 -10.67 4.26
C TYR A 238 -4.15 -9.49 4.53
N GLN A 239 -4.04 -8.90 5.74
CA GLN A 239 -4.88 -7.76 6.09
C GLN A 239 -4.55 -6.55 5.22
N ALA A 240 -3.28 -6.17 5.10
CA ALA A 240 -2.85 -5.03 4.30
C ALA A 240 -3.23 -5.19 2.81
N TYR A 241 -3.05 -6.40 2.25
CA TYR A 241 -3.45 -6.70 0.88
C TYR A 241 -4.96 -6.51 0.66
N VAL A 242 -5.78 -7.05 1.58
CA VAL A 242 -7.24 -6.89 1.53
C VAL A 242 -7.67 -5.44 1.72
N GLU A 243 -7.01 -4.68 2.61
CA GLU A 243 -7.25 -3.26 2.82
C GLU A 243 -7.03 -2.46 1.52
N GLY A 244 -5.99 -2.76 0.76
CA GLY A 244 -5.76 -2.15 -0.55
C GLY A 244 -6.89 -2.39 -1.54
N HIS A 245 -7.46 -3.59 -1.57
CA HIS A 245 -8.63 -3.89 -2.40
C HIS A 245 -9.90 -3.15 -1.97
N LEU A 246 -10.12 -2.96 -0.67
CA LEU A 246 -11.26 -2.20 -0.15
C LEU A 246 -11.12 -0.70 -0.46
N LEU A 247 -9.91 -0.16 -0.27
CA LEU A 247 -9.60 1.22 -0.60
C LEU A 247 -9.73 1.51 -2.10
N ALA A 248 -9.54 0.51 -2.96
CA ALA A 248 -9.58 0.68 -4.41
C ALA A 248 -10.87 1.28 -4.95
N LEU A 249 -12.03 0.88 -4.38
CA LEU A 249 -13.34 1.45 -4.70
C LEU A 249 -14.10 1.69 -3.39
N PRO A 250 -13.69 2.67 -2.57
CA PRO A 250 -14.15 2.79 -1.19
C PRO A 250 -15.63 3.15 -1.13
N GLY A 251 -16.13 3.88 -2.14
CA GLY A 251 -17.57 4.16 -2.31
C GLY A 251 -18.42 2.91 -2.52
N TRP A 252 -17.97 1.98 -3.37
CA TRP A 252 -18.69 0.74 -3.65
C TRP A 252 -18.55 -0.26 -2.49
N ALA A 253 -17.33 -0.42 -1.96
CA ALA A 253 -17.07 -1.29 -0.82
C ALA A 253 -17.85 -0.83 0.43
N GLY A 254 -17.87 0.48 0.71
CA GLY A 254 -18.64 1.08 1.79
C GLY A 254 -20.15 0.89 1.63
N MET A 255 -20.69 0.98 0.42
CA MET A 255 -22.11 0.73 0.16
C MET A 255 -22.49 -0.74 0.38
N LEU A 256 -21.63 -1.67 -0.06
CA LEU A 256 -21.82 -3.10 0.18
C LEU A 256 -21.69 -3.44 1.67
N TYR A 257 -20.75 -2.80 2.37
CA TYR A 257 -20.59 -2.94 3.81
C TYR A 257 -21.81 -2.43 4.59
N TYR A 258 -22.37 -1.28 4.21
CA TYR A 258 -23.62 -0.81 4.80
C TYR A 258 -24.75 -1.84 4.62
N ARG A 259 -24.92 -2.36 3.40
CA ARG A 259 -25.95 -3.37 3.10
C ARG A 259 -25.77 -4.65 3.90
N SER A 260 -24.54 -5.11 4.10
CA SER A 260 -24.27 -6.31 4.90
C SER A 260 -24.67 -6.15 6.36
N GLN A 261 -24.68 -4.92 6.89
CA GLN A 261 -25.20 -4.63 8.23
C GLN A 261 -26.73 -4.54 8.28
N GLN A 262 -27.38 -4.11 7.19
CA GLN A 262 -28.83 -3.90 7.16
C GLN A 262 -29.64 -5.15 6.81
N HIS A 263 -29.05 -6.10 6.10
CA HIS A 263 -29.76 -7.25 5.55
C HIS A 263 -29.05 -8.56 5.91
N HIS A 264 -29.70 -9.40 6.73
CA HIS A 264 -29.17 -10.71 7.11
C HIS A 264 -28.82 -11.59 5.91
N PHE A 265 -29.60 -11.51 4.83
CA PHE A 265 -29.31 -12.23 3.58
C PHE A 265 -27.98 -11.81 2.93
N GLU A 266 -27.53 -10.57 3.16
CA GLU A 266 -26.32 -9.99 2.60
C GLU A 266 -25.20 -9.86 3.64
N GLN A 267 -25.28 -10.55 4.78
CA GLN A 267 -24.30 -10.39 5.87
C GLN A 267 -22.84 -10.69 5.46
N HIS A 268 -22.64 -11.53 4.44
CA HIS A 268 -21.32 -11.88 3.87
C HIS A 268 -20.99 -11.11 2.56
N LEU A 269 -21.76 -10.08 2.22
CA LEU A 269 -21.66 -9.40 0.93
C LEU A 269 -20.28 -8.74 0.69
N LEU A 270 -19.59 -8.32 1.75
CA LEU A 270 -18.23 -7.79 1.61
C LEU A 270 -17.21 -8.90 1.31
N THR A 271 -17.38 -10.08 1.91
CA THR A 271 -16.57 -11.27 1.59
C THR A 271 -16.78 -11.69 0.13
N ASP A 272 -18.04 -11.70 -0.34
CA ASP A 272 -18.36 -11.95 -1.74
C ASP A 272 -17.66 -10.95 -2.68
N TYR A 273 -17.73 -9.65 -2.34
CA TYR A 273 -17.09 -8.59 -3.11
C TYR A 273 -15.58 -8.78 -3.23
N LEU A 274 -14.91 -9.08 -2.12
CA LEU A 274 -13.48 -9.31 -2.08
C LEU A 274 -13.08 -10.56 -2.88
N ALA A 275 -13.82 -11.66 -2.74
CA ALA A 275 -13.59 -12.88 -3.51
C ALA A 275 -13.64 -12.61 -5.02
N ILE A 276 -14.67 -11.90 -5.49
CA ILE A 276 -14.79 -11.52 -6.90
C ILE A 276 -13.62 -10.62 -7.32
N ARG A 277 -13.31 -9.58 -6.53
CA ARG A 277 -12.28 -8.59 -6.88
C ARG A 277 -10.90 -9.22 -6.99
N LEU A 278 -10.54 -10.07 -6.04
CA LEU A 278 -9.27 -10.80 -6.01
C LEU A 278 -9.15 -11.77 -7.19
N VAL A 279 -10.21 -12.50 -7.51
CA VAL A 279 -10.22 -13.35 -8.71
C VAL A 279 -10.06 -12.52 -9.98
N VAL A 280 -10.78 -11.41 -10.11
CA VAL A 280 -10.65 -10.53 -11.29
C VAL A 280 -9.22 -10.00 -11.42
N GLU A 281 -8.59 -9.59 -10.32
CA GLU A 281 -7.17 -9.24 -10.32
C GLU A 281 -6.30 -10.40 -10.80
N GLN A 282 -6.45 -11.60 -10.22
CA GLN A 282 -5.70 -12.79 -10.65
C GLN A 282 -5.83 -13.06 -12.15
N LEU A 283 -7.04 -12.94 -12.69
CA LEU A 283 -7.31 -13.17 -14.11
C LEU A 283 -6.62 -12.14 -15.02
N LEU A 284 -6.56 -10.88 -14.59
CA LEU A 284 -5.98 -9.78 -15.38
C LEU A 284 -4.47 -9.71 -15.25
N VAL A 285 -3.93 -9.90 -14.05
CA VAL A 285 -2.50 -9.94 -13.76
C VAL A 285 -1.85 -11.17 -14.42
N GLY A 286 -2.55 -12.31 -14.48
CA GLY A 286 -2.02 -13.51 -15.12
C GLY A 286 -0.68 -13.95 -14.51
N ASP A 287 0.32 -14.21 -15.35
CA ASP A 287 1.68 -14.58 -14.90
C ASP A 287 2.59 -13.36 -14.60
N GLU A 288 2.12 -12.13 -14.84
CA GLU A 288 2.91 -10.91 -14.68
C GLU A 288 3.21 -10.57 -13.22
N PHE A 289 2.50 -11.15 -12.24
CA PHE A 289 2.79 -10.95 -10.81
C PHE A 289 4.24 -11.34 -10.45
N LYS A 290 4.84 -12.29 -11.17
CA LYS A 290 6.26 -12.67 -10.98
C LYS A 290 7.20 -11.51 -11.31
N SER A 291 6.82 -10.66 -12.25
CA SER A 291 7.53 -9.41 -12.57
C SER A 291 7.38 -8.40 -11.43
N VAL A 292 6.18 -8.28 -10.85
CA VAL A 292 5.90 -7.34 -9.75
C VAL A 292 6.70 -7.67 -8.50
N ALA A 293 6.82 -8.96 -8.14
CA ALA A 293 7.65 -9.37 -7.01
C ALA A 293 9.12 -8.93 -7.20
N LYS A 294 9.65 -9.08 -8.42
CA LYS A 294 11.00 -8.64 -8.79
C LYS A 294 11.12 -7.10 -8.80
N ASP A 295 10.09 -6.39 -9.26
CA ASP A 295 10.03 -4.93 -9.20
C ASP A 295 10.03 -4.42 -7.75
N CYS A 296 9.31 -5.07 -6.85
CA CYS A 296 9.29 -4.73 -5.42
C CYS A 296 10.68 -4.85 -4.77
N GLU A 297 11.42 -5.92 -5.09
CA GLU A 297 12.82 -6.05 -4.66
C GLU A 297 13.68 -4.90 -5.20
N SER A 298 13.49 -4.53 -6.48
CA SER A 298 14.22 -3.42 -7.09
C SER A 298 13.85 -2.04 -6.53
N ARG A 299 12.59 -1.84 -6.11
CA ARG A 299 12.14 -0.62 -5.42
C ARG A 299 12.76 -0.52 -4.03
N SER A 300 12.80 -1.63 -3.30
CA SER A 300 13.49 -1.71 -2.00
C SER A 300 14.98 -1.38 -2.15
N GLU A 301 15.63 -1.94 -3.17
CA GLU A 301 17.02 -1.64 -3.51
C GLU A 301 17.21 -0.15 -3.83
N ASN A 302 16.36 0.42 -4.67
CA ASN A 302 16.41 1.85 -5.00
C ASN A 302 16.19 2.75 -3.78
N TRP A 303 15.28 2.38 -2.87
CA TRP A 303 15.05 3.10 -1.62
C TRP A 303 16.30 3.10 -0.73
N PHE A 304 16.98 1.96 -0.58
CA PHE A 304 18.25 1.89 0.14
C PHE A 304 19.30 2.77 -0.53
N LYS A 305 19.44 2.71 -1.87
CA LYS A 305 20.38 3.57 -2.61
C LYS A 305 20.10 5.05 -2.38
N GLN A 306 18.85 5.47 -2.45
CA GLN A 306 18.43 6.86 -2.18
C GLN A 306 18.79 7.30 -0.77
N THR A 307 18.54 6.44 0.22
CA THR A 307 18.80 6.77 1.63
C THR A 307 20.29 6.81 1.93
N VAL A 308 21.07 5.86 1.39
CA VAL A 308 22.54 5.84 1.49
C VAL A 308 23.17 7.06 0.80
N ALA A 309 22.69 7.40 -0.40
CA ALA A 309 23.15 8.59 -1.10
C ALA A 309 22.82 9.88 -0.32
N SER A 310 21.63 9.96 0.28
CA SER A 310 21.24 11.07 1.16
C SER A 310 22.17 11.17 2.37
N TRP A 311 22.46 10.05 3.02
CA TRP A 311 23.45 9.98 4.10
C TRP A 311 24.78 10.54 3.65
N CYS A 312 25.36 10.01 2.57
CA CYS A 312 26.67 10.43 2.11
C CYS A 312 26.72 11.92 1.72
N TYR A 313 25.67 12.42 1.08
CA TYR A 313 25.60 13.80 0.63
C TYR A 313 25.42 14.80 1.79
N TYR A 314 24.41 14.59 2.64
CA TYR A 314 24.09 15.56 3.68
C TYR A 314 25.04 15.47 4.87
N SER A 315 25.56 14.29 5.22
CA SER A 315 26.56 14.16 6.30
C SER A 315 27.98 14.50 5.86
N ASP A 316 28.23 14.65 4.55
CA ASP A 316 29.58 14.77 3.97
C ASP A 316 30.49 13.57 4.30
N MET A 317 29.88 12.39 4.51
CA MET A 317 30.59 11.12 4.69
C MET A 317 30.70 10.38 3.35
N PRO A 318 31.91 10.23 2.78
CA PRO A 318 32.09 9.44 1.57
C PRO A 318 31.69 7.97 1.75
N SER A 319 31.18 7.35 0.70
CA SER A 319 30.69 5.95 0.74
C SER A 319 31.79 4.92 1.01
N ASP A 320 33.05 5.21 0.67
CA ASP A 320 34.22 4.40 1.04
C ASP A 320 34.59 4.49 2.53
N VAL A 321 34.27 5.59 3.20
CA VAL A 321 34.40 5.73 4.66
C VAL A 321 33.24 5.02 5.34
N LEU A 322 32.01 5.16 4.81
CA LEU A 322 30.83 4.45 5.32
C LEU A 322 31.05 2.93 5.34
N LEU A 323 31.65 2.37 4.29
CA LEU A 323 31.95 0.92 4.19
C LEU A 323 32.99 0.41 5.19
N GLN A 324 33.71 1.29 5.90
CA GLN A 324 34.67 0.87 6.92
C GLN A 324 33.99 0.54 8.26
N HIS A 325 32.71 0.91 8.41
CA HIS A 325 31.88 0.61 9.57
C HIS A 325 31.26 -0.78 9.48
N ASP A 326 30.88 -1.34 10.62
CA ASP A 326 30.12 -2.60 10.62
C ASP A 326 28.66 -2.39 10.18
N VAL A 327 27.99 -3.48 9.78
CA VAL A 327 26.65 -3.40 9.19
C VAL A 327 25.60 -2.83 10.17
N ASN A 328 25.76 -2.99 11.48
CA ASN A 328 24.83 -2.40 12.46
C ASN A 328 25.07 -0.90 12.64
N GLU A 329 26.32 -0.46 12.61
CA GLU A 329 26.67 0.97 12.57
C GLU A 329 26.11 1.64 11.31
N ILE A 330 26.34 1.03 10.14
CA ILE A 330 25.77 1.50 8.87
C ILE A 330 24.25 1.55 8.95
N GLN A 331 23.60 0.51 9.48
CA GLN A 331 22.14 0.50 9.66
C GLN A 331 21.68 1.65 10.55
N THR A 332 22.41 1.97 11.62
CA THR A 332 22.10 3.11 12.51
C THR A 332 22.17 4.43 11.74
N PHE A 333 23.16 4.60 10.87
CA PHE A 333 23.35 5.82 10.07
C PHE A 333 22.23 5.97 9.03
N ILE A 334 21.90 4.87 8.34
CA ILE A 334 20.84 4.85 7.34
C ILE A 334 19.46 4.99 7.98
N HIS A 335 19.25 4.44 9.18
CA HIS A 335 18.03 4.66 9.95
C HIS A 335 17.84 6.14 10.31
N PHE A 336 18.89 6.83 10.77
CA PHE A 336 18.83 8.27 11.01
C PHE A 336 18.47 9.05 9.73
N ALA A 337 19.14 8.75 8.61
CA ALA A 337 18.86 9.40 7.32
C ALA A 337 17.41 9.14 6.86
N ALA A 338 16.91 7.91 6.98
CA ALA A 338 15.54 7.56 6.62
C ALA A 338 14.52 8.34 7.46
N THR A 339 14.71 8.40 8.78
CA THR A 339 13.84 9.15 9.70
C THR A 339 13.85 10.65 9.38
N MET A 340 15.03 11.23 9.13
CA MET A 340 15.15 12.64 8.75
C MET A 340 14.49 12.91 7.39
N ASN A 341 14.77 12.10 6.37
CA ASN A 341 14.20 12.28 5.03
C ASN A 341 12.67 12.23 5.07
N LYS A 342 12.11 11.27 5.83
CA LYS A 342 10.67 11.15 6.08
C LYS A 342 10.10 12.44 6.68
N ASN A 343 10.76 13.00 7.69
CA ASN A 343 10.27 14.17 8.41
C ASN A 343 10.43 15.48 7.63
N VAL A 344 11.48 15.62 6.83
CA VAL A 344 11.79 16.86 6.10
C VAL A 344 11.11 16.93 4.75
N PHE A 345 11.23 15.87 3.96
CA PHE A 345 10.66 15.88 2.62
C PHE A 345 9.20 15.47 2.65
N LYS A 346 8.77 14.58 3.56
CA LYS A 346 7.48 13.86 3.50
C LYS A 346 7.14 13.32 2.09
N ILE A 347 8.14 13.29 1.20
CA ILE A 347 8.17 12.61 -0.08
C ILE A 347 8.72 11.25 0.28
N TYR A 348 7.88 10.25 0.20
CA TYR A 348 8.35 8.89 0.26
C TYR A 348 8.40 8.48 -1.21
N GLY A 349 9.58 8.02 -1.62
CA GLY A 349 9.90 7.71 -3.00
C GLY A 349 9.27 6.42 -3.50
#